data_AF-A0A935C2I9-F1
#
_entry.id   AF-A0A935C2I9-F1
#
_cell.length_a   1.000
_cell.length_b   1.000
_cell.length_c   1.000
_cell.angle_alpha   90.00
_cell.angle_beta   90.00
_cell.angle_gamma   90.00
#
_symmetry.space_group_name_H-M   'P 1'
#
loop_
_entity.id
_entity.type
_entity.pdbx_description
1 polymer ?
#
loop_
_entity_poly.entity_id
_entity_poly.type
_entity_poly.pdbx_seq_one_letter_code
_entity_poly.pdbx_strand_id
1 'polypeptide(L)' 'MKPTPCDDNTEPQPYLQAIPMPRLGDDAVIQIHDFIHHVLDLFEARYGDQIHRFYQDLCSDNLVDSNTHPDLDDPPF' A
#
# COMPACT_ATOMS: atom_id res chain seq x y z
N MET A 1 -3.01 50.51 -17.45
CA MET A 1 -3.44 49.11 -17.24
C MET A 1 -2.60 48.54 -16.11
N LYS A 2 -3.24 48.17 -15.01
CA LYS A 2 -2.60 47.54 -13.84
C LYS A 2 -2.98 46.07 -13.88
N PRO A 3 -2.04 45.12 -13.86
CA PRO A 3 -2.31 43.77 -13.42
C PRO A 3 -1.84 43.62 -11.97
N THR A 4 -2.78 43.25 -11.11
CA THR A 4 -2.56 42.73 -9.75
C THR A 4 -2.35 41.20 -9.85
N PRO A 5 -1.97 40.52 -8.76
CA PRO A 5 -0.82 39.62 -8.66
C PRO A 5 -1.18 38.16 -8.97
N CYS A 6 -0.22 37.38 -9.47
CA CYS A 6 -0.33 35.93 -9.36
C CYS A 6 0.08 35.58 -7.94
N ASP A 7 -0.91 35.32 -7.10
CA ASP A 7 -0.75 34.86 -5.73
C ASP A 7 0.17 33.63 -5.70
N ASP A 8 1.26 33.76 -4.95
CA ASP A 8 2.09 32.68 -4.43
C ASP A 8 1.26 31.89 -3.41
N ASN A 9 0.29 31.11 -3.90
CA ASN A 9 -0.41 30.12 -3.08
C ASN A 9 0.45 28.85 -3.00
N THR A 10 1.60 28.96 -2.33
CA THR A 10 2.20 27.79 -1.68
C THR A 10 1.51 27.63 -0.33
N GLU A 11 0.25 27.20 -0.35
CA GLU A 11 -0.44 26.79 0.87
C GLU A 11 0.34 25.58 1.43
N PRO A 12 0.95 25.65 2.62
CA PRO A 12 1.67 24.52 3.18
C PRO A 12 0.65 23.41 3.43
N GLN A 13 0.71 22.35 2.63
CA GLN A 13 -0.24 21.26 2.74
C GLN A 13 -0.22 20.70 4.18
N PRO A 14 -1.33 20.76 4.94
CA PRO A 14 -1.33 20.49 6.38
C PRO A 14 -1.19 19.01 6.74
N TYR A 15 -1.11 18.11 5.77
CA TYR A 15 -1.09 16.67 6.00
C TYR A 15 0.32 16.05 6.06
N LEU A 16 1.36 16.81 5.72
CA LEU A 16 2.76 16.40 5.89
C LEU A 16 3.36 17.12 7.09
N GLN A 17 2.73 16.98 8.26
CA GLN A 17 3.45 17.21 9.49
C GLN A 17 4.61 16.21 9.52
N ALA A 18 5.81 16.70 9.25
CA ALA A 18 7.02 15.89 9.27
C ALA A 18 7.13 15.27 10.67
N ILE A 19 6.80 13.99 10.78
CA ILE A 19 6.93 13.25 12.03
C ILE A 19 8.43 13.22 12.33
N PRO A 20 8.90 13.86 13.41
CA PRO A 20 10.31 13.86 13.74
C PRO A 20 10.71 12.43 14.09
N MET A 21 11.36 11.76 13.14
CA MET A 21 11.87 10.41 13.34
C MET A 21 13.12 10.49 14.24
N PRO A 22 13.12 9.84 15.41
CA PRO A 22 14.30 9.78 16.24
C PRO A 22 15.44 9.09 15.47
N ARG A 23 16.68 9.54 15.72
CA ARG A 23 17.86 8.83 15.22
C ARG A 23 17.88 7.44 15.85
N LEU A 24 17.67 6.42 15.04
CA LEU A 24 17.79 5.02 15.45
C LEU A 24 19.28 4.69 15.60
N GLY A 25 19.64 4.00 16.68
CA GLY A 25 20.95 3.39 16.78
C GLY A 25 21.05 2.18 15.84
N ASP A 26 22.25 1.82 15.41
CA ASP A 26 22.47 0.74 14.43
C ASP A 26 21.84 -0.59 14.89
N ASP A 27 21.95 -0.92 16.18
CA ASP A 27 21.32 -2.11 16.77
C ASP A 27 19.78 -2.07 16.69
N ALA A 28 19.18 -0.89 16.82
CA ALA A 28 17.74 -0.71 16.72
C ALA A 28 17.27 -0.85 15.26
N VAL A 29 18.07 -0.38 14.30
CA VAL A 29 17.79 -0.57 12.87
C VAL A 29 17.76 -2.05 12.51
N ILE A 30 18.75 -2.82 12.99
CA ILE A 30 18.84 -4.26 12.74
C ILE A 30 17.62 -4.98 13.33
N GLN A 31 17.27 -4.69 14.59
CA GLN A 31 16.11 -5.32 15.23
C GLN A 31 14.78 -5.00 14.53
N ILE A 32 14.59 -3.75 14.11
CA ILE A 32 13.40 -3.35 13.34
C ILE A 32 13.38 -4.05 11.99
N HIS A 33 14.53 -4.12 11.31
CA HIS A 33 14.66 -4.80 10.03
C HIS A 33 14.31 -6.29 10.14
N ASP A 34 14.88 -7.00 11.12
CA ASP A 34 14.62 -8.42 11.36
C ASP A 34 13.16 -8.67 11.72
N PHE A 35 12.56 -7.78 12.52
CA PHE A 35 11.14 -7.85 12.86
C PHE A 35 10.24 -7.69 11.62
N ILE A 36 10.54 -6.71 10.75
CA ILE A 36 9.76 -6.48 9.53
C ILE A 36 9.81 -7.71 8.63
N HIS A 37 11.00 -8.29 8.40
CA HIS A 37 11.13 -9.51 7.60
C HIS A 37 10.35 -10.66 8.20
N HIS A 38 10.47 -10.89 9.50
CA HIS A 38 9.73 -11.96 10.16
C HIS A 38 8.21 -11.80 10.01
N VAL A 39 7.70 -10.58 10.15
CA VAL A 39 6.26 -10.31 9.96
C VAL A 39 5.86 -10.53 8.50
N LEU A 40 6.68 -10.11 7.54
CA LEU A 40 6.41 -10.32 6.12
C LEU A 40 6.41 -11.81 5.75
N ASP A 41 7.38 -12.58 6.23
CA ASP A 41 7.45 -14.04 6.01
C ASP A 41 6.18 -14.73 6.55
N LEU A 42 5.75 -14.36 7.76
CA LEU A 42 4.51 -14.89 8.35
C LEU A 42 3.25 -14.46 7.61
N PHE A 43 3.25 -13.24 7.09
CA PHE A 43 2.13 -12.71 6.32
C PHE A 43 2.03 -13.43 4.97
N GLU A 44 3.13 -13.57 4.24
CA GLU A 44 3.21 -14.29 2.98
C GLU A 44 2.88 -15.77 3.15
N ALA A 45 3.38 -16.43 4.20
CA ALA A 45 3.06 -17.83 4.45
C ALA A 45 1.56 -18.09 4.74
N ARG A 46 0.82 -17.09 5.23
CA ARG A 46 -0.61 -17.22 5.54
C ARG A 46 -1.53 -16.73 4.44
N TYR A 47 -1.14 -15.66 3.76
CA TYR A 47 -1.99 -14.93 2.82
C TYR A 47 -1.41 -14.88 1.41
N GLY A 48 -0.20 -15.37 1.18
CA GLY A 48 0.46 -15.35 -0.12
C GLY A 48 -0.41 -15.98 -1.20
N ASP A 49 -0.94 -17.17 -0.95
CA ASP A 49 -1.82 -17.86 -1.90
C ASP A 49 -3.13 -17.10 -2.16
N GLN A 50 -3.71 -16.48 -1.12
CA GLN A 50 -4.96 -15.71 -1.24
C GLN A 50 -4.74 -14.41 -2.02
N ILE A 51 -3.65 -13.71 -1.74
CA ILE A 51 -3.24 -12.48 -2.43
C ILE A 51 -2.91 -12.81 -3.88
N HIS A 52 -2.16 -13.90 -4.12
CA HIS A 52 -1.81 -14.34 -5.45
C HIS A 52 -3.05 -14.66 -6.28
N ARG A 53 -4.00 -15.43 -5.72
CA ARG A 53 -5.28 -15.74 -6.36
C ARG A 53 -6.09 -14.48 -6.66
N PHE A 54 -6.21 -13.57 -5.69
CA PHE A 54 -6.91 -12.30 -5.90
C PHE A 54 -6.32 -11.47 -7.04
N TYR A 55 -4.99 -11.33 -7.10
CA TYR A 55 -4.34 -10.61 -8.20
C TYR A 55 -4.42 -11.37 -9.53
N GLN A 56 -4.39 -12.70 -9.52
CA GLN A 56 -4.60 -13.51 -10.70
C GLN A 56 -6.03 -13.35 -11.25
N ASP A 57 -7.03 -13.34 -10.36
CA ASP A 57 -8.44 -13.11 -10.71
C ASP A 57 -8.61 -11.69 -11.27
N LEU A 58 -8.04 -10.66 -10.62
CA LEU A 58 -8.06 -9.29 -11.14
C LEU A 58 -7.35 -9.14 -12.49
N CYS A 59 -6.23 -9.84 -12.72
CA CYS A 59 -5.55 -9.82 -14.01
C CYS A 59 -6.34 -10.58 -15.08
N SER A 60 -7.04 -11.65 -14.71
CA SER A 60 -7.91 -12.42 -15.60
C SER A 60 -9.16 -11.63 -15.98
N ASP A 61 -9.75 -10.92 -15.02
CA ASP A 61 -10.90 -10.03 -15.24
C ASP A 61 -10.52 -8.78 -16.06
N ASN A 62 -9.30 -8.25 -15.90
CA ASN A 62 -8.79 -7.18 -16.77
C ASN A 62 -8.49 -7.65 -18.20
N LEU A 63 -8.36 -8.96 -18.44
CA LEU A 63 -8.18 -9.54 -19.78
C LEU A 63 -9.49 -10.03 -20.39
N VAL A 64 -10.52 -10.27 -19.57
CA VAL A 64 -11.85 -10.72 -19.98
C VAL A 64 -12.86 -9.60 -19.69
N ASP A 65 -12.90 -8.65 -20.61
CA ASP A 65 -14.08 -7.79 -20.73
C ASP A 65 -15.29 -8.70 -21.05
N SER A 66 -16.30 -8.65 -20.19
CA SER A 66 -17.65 -9.21 -20.35
C SER A 66 -17.86 -10.73 -20.17
N ASN A 67 -18.42 -11.08 -19.00
CA ASN A 67 -19.19 -12.30 -18.65
C ASN A 67 -18.45 -13.41 -17.89
N THR A 68 -18.20 -13.22 -16.60
CA THR A 68 -18.05 -14.37 -15.70
C THR A 68 -18.89 -14.17 -14.43
N HIS A 69 -19.88 -15.05 -14.30
CA HIS A 69 -20.78 -15.18 -13.18
C HIS A 69 -19.98 -15.49 -11.90
N PRO A 70 -20.24 -14.84 -10.75
CA PRO A 70 -19.54 -15.15 -9.51
C PRO A 70 -19.84 -16.60 -9.12
N ASP A 71 -18.79 -17.40 -8.96
CA ASP A 71 -18.90 -18.75 -8.41
C ASP A 71 -19.22 -18.63 -6.91
N LEU A 72 -20.40 -19.10 -6.54
CA LEU A 72 -20.97 -18.98 -5.19
C LEU A 72 -20.48 -20.08 -4.25
N ASP A 73 -19.67 -21.03 -4.74
CA ASP A 73 -19.15 -22.17 -3.97
C ASP A 73 -17.79 -21.90 -3.29
N ASP A 74 -17.19 -20.72 -3.46
CA ASP A 74 -15.99 -20.33 -2.71
C ASP A 74 -16.39 -19.72 -1.36
N PRO A 75 -16.08 -20.35 -0.22
CA PRO A 75 -16.49 -19.84 1.07
C PRO A 75 -15.81 -18.50 1.37
N PRO A 76 -16.55 -17.52 1.93
CA PRO A 76 -15.95 -16.27 2.34
C PRO A 76 -15.29 -16.47 3.70
N PHE A 77 -13.95 -16.37 3.72
CA PHE A 77 -13.06 -16.42 4.89
C PHE A 77 -12.87 -17.80 5.55
#